data_AF-A0A352FPF6-F1
#
_entry.id   AF-A0A352FPF6-F1
#
_cell.length_a   1.000
_cell.length_b   1.000
_cell.length_c   1.000
_cell.angle_alpha   90.00
_cell.angle_beta   90.00
_cell.angle_gamma   90.00
#
_symmetry.space_group_name_H-M   'P 1'
#
loop_
_entity.id
_entity.type
_entity.pdbx_description
1 polymer ?
#
loop_
_entity_poly.entity_id
_entity_poly.type
_entity_poly.pdbx_seq_one_letter_code
_entity_poly.pdbx_strand_id
1 'polypeptide(L)'
;MARPISLHLAPRNTRAELNSRLQQAPMDHAEAVLAAYEVLQGLHDRGVLELMRGTLGGSEKILEQVVAVASGPESIRATRNLLLLVTALGEIDPALLSDLTKAIPKALVQANAEESKPPGLFKLMATFWNKDFRRGLAAFNDLLVVFGRNLTEKAARDR
;
A
#
# COMPACT_ATOMS: atom_id res chain seq x y z
N MET A 1 -51.45 6.11 49.09
CA MET A 1 -51.66 6.87 47.83
C MET A 1 -50.49 7.82 47.67
N ALA A 2 -49.64 7.62 46.65
CA ALA A 2 -48.46 8.45 46.42
C ALA A 2 -48.84 9.76 45.73
N ARG A 3 -48.32 10.90 46.22
CA ARG A 3 -48.52 12.22 45.62
C ARG A 3 -47.60 12.38 44.40
N PRO A 4 -48.07 12.95 43.28
CA PRO A 4 -47.24 13.09 42.07
C PRO A 4 -46.16 14.16 42.29
N ILE A 5 -44.94 13.86 41.83
CA ILE A 5 -43.82 14.80 41.80
C ILE A 5 -43.99 15.69 40.57
N SER A 6 -44.19 16.99 40.78
CA SER A 6 -44.24 17.99 39.71
C SER A 6 -42.83 18.23 39.17
N LEU A 7 -42.45 17.52 38.11
CA LEU A 7 -41.20 17.78 37.39
C LEU A 7 -41.34 19.05 36.53
N HIS A 8 -40.97 20.20 37.10
CA HIS A 8 -40.69 21.39 36.30
C HIS A 8 -39.28 21.27 35.70
N LEU A 9 -39.22 20.71 34.49
CA LEU A 9 -38.04 20.82 33.64
C LEU A 9 -38.02 22.24 33.08
N ALA A 10 -37.08 23.07 33.57
CA ALA A 10 -36.80 24.35 32.94
C ALA A 10 -36.50 24.12 31.45
N PRO A 11 -37.01 24.96 30.52
CA PRO A 11 -36.85 24.76 29.09
C PRO A 11 -35.35 24.74 28.75
N ARG A 12 -34.82 23.54 28.47
CA ARG A 12 -33.43 23.33 28.09
C ARG A 12 -33.20 24.04 26.77
N ASN A 13 -32.55 25.19 26.83
CA ASN A 13 -32.33 26.05 25.68
C ASN A 13 -31.16 25.50 24.86
N THR A 14 -31.44 24.49 24.03
CA THR A 14 -30.47 23.76 23.20
C THR A 14 -29.58 24.67 22.37
N ARG A 15 -30.07 25.84 21.95
CA ARG A 15 -29.27 26.85 21.24
C ARG A 15 -28.21 27.53 22.10
N ALA A 16 -28.49 27.78 23.38
CA ALA A 16 -27.51 28.35 24.30
C ALA A 16 -26.39 27.34 24.63
N GLU A 17 -26.75 26.06 24.79
CA GLU A 17 -25.82 24.94 24.97
C GLU A 17 -24.98 24.67 23.69
N LEU A 18 -25.54 24.88 22.50
CA LEU A 18 -24.82 24.78 21.23
C LEU A 18 -23.85 25.94 21.03
N ASN A 19 -24.26 27.16 21.37
CA ASN A 19 -23.41 28.36 21.26
C ASN A 19 -22.23 28.33 22.24
N SER A 20 -22.42 27.81 23.46
CA SER A 20 -21.29 27.63 24.39
C SER A 20 -20.30 26.58 23.89
N ARG A 21 -20.79 25.47 23.31
CA ARG A 21 -19.94 24.46 22.66
C ARG A 21 -19.24 25.00 21.42
N LEU A 22 -19.88 25.85 20.62
CA LEU A 22 -19.28 26.49 19.45
C LEU A 22 -18.19 27.51 19.82
N GLN A 23 -18.35 28.21 20.95
CA GLN A 23 -17.36 29.16 21.47
C GLN A 23 -16.18 28.48 22.17
N GLN A 24 -16.37 27.26 22.71
CA GLN A 24 -15.31 26.47 23.35
C GLN A 24 -14.58 25.51 22.39
N ALA A 25 -15.25 25.07 21.31
CA ALA A 25 -14.69 24.20 20.28
C ALA A 25 -13.36 24.65 19.64
N PRO A 26 -13.05 25.95 19.45
CA PRO A 26 -11.81 26.35 18.79
C PRO A 26 -10.57 26.08 19.65
N MET A 27 -10.67 26.17 20.98
CA MET A 27 -9.53 25.95 21.88
C MET A 27 -9.24 24.45 22.05
N ASP A 28 -10.29 23.63 22.20
CA ASP A 28 -10.16 22.18 22.39
C ASP A 28 -9.68 21.43 21.12
N HIS A 29 -9.82 22.04 19.94
CA HIS A 29 -9.38 21.47 18.67
C HIS A 29 -8.26 22.27 17.99
N ALA A 30 -7.82 23.40 18.57
CA ALA A 30 -6.72 24.20 18.04
C ALA A 30 -5.44 23.37 17.87
N GLU A 31 -5.14 22.50 18.84
CA GLU A 31 -3.95 21.65 18.81
C GLU A 31 -4.00 20.62 17.68
N ALA A 32 -5.15 19.96 17.48
CA ALA A 32 -5.33 19.00 16.39
C ALA A 32 -5.28 19.69 15.01
N VAL A 33 -5.84 20.89 14.90
CA VAL A 33 -5.78 21.71 13.68
C VAL A 33 -4.35 22.16 13.41
N LEU A 34 -3.61 22.59 14.44
CA LEU A 34 -2.20 22.96 14.32
C LEU A 34 -1.35 21.76 13.86
N ALA A 35 -1.53 20.58 14.47
CA ALA A 35 -0.86 19.36 14.05
C ALA A 35 -1.17 18.98 12.59
N ALA A 36 -2.42 19.18 12.14
CA ALA A 36 -2.78 18.97 10.74
C ALA A 36 -2.05 19.96 9.81
N TYR A 37 -1.93 21.23 10.20
CA TYR A 37 -1.15 22.21 9.45
C TYR A 37 0.34 21.86 9.40
N GLU A 38 0.94 21.37 10.49
CA GLU A 38 2.33 20.93 10.51
C GLU A 38 2.58 19.76 9.56
N VAL A 39 1.66 18.79 9.50
CA VAL A 39 1.74 17.69 8.54
C VAL A 39 1.64 18.21 7.10
N LEU A 40 0.68 19.09 6.81
CA LEU A 40 0.51 19.69 5.49
C LEU A 40 1.74 20.51 5.08
N GLN A 41 2.32 21.27 6.00
CA GLN A 41 3.54 22.04 5.79
C GLN A 41 4.71 21.10 5.47
N GLY A 42 4.91 20.03 6.25
CA GLY A 42 5.96 19.05 6.00
C GLY A 42 5.81 18.31 4.66
N LEU A 43 4.58 18.08 4.20
CA LEU A 43 4.31 17.53 2.87
C LEU A 43 4.61 18.54 1.75
N HIS A 44 4.29 19.81 1.97
CA HIS A 44 4.61 20.89 1.04
C HIS A 44 6.12 21.12 0.91
N ASP A 45 6.84 21.23 2.03
CA ASP A 45 8.29 21.48 2.05
C ASP A 45 9.09 20.38 1.33
N ARG A 46 8.55 19.16 1.28
CA ARG A 46 9.16 18.00 0.61
C ARG A 46 8.67 17.80 -0.84
N GLY A 47 7.88 18.72 -1.38
CA GLY A 47 7.39 18.65 -2.76
C GLY A 47 6.30 17.59 -2.99
N VAL A 48 5.78 16.95 -1.93
CA VAL A 48 4.82 15.84 -2.06
C VAL A 48 3.49 16.35 -2.58
N LEU A 49 3.05 17.53 -2.14
CA LEU A 49 1.82 18.16 -2.63
C LEU A 49 1.92 18.53 -4.10
N GLU A 50 3.09 18.94 -4.57
CA GLU A 50 3.38 19.28 -5.97
C GLU A 50 3.34 18.03 -6.85
N LEU A 51 3.93 16.92 -6.39
CA LEU A 51 3.85 15.63 -7.08
C LEU A 51 2.40 15.13 -7.17
N MET A 52 1.64 15.24 -6.08
CA MET A 52 0.21 14.90 -6.08
C MET A 52 -0.57 15.80 -7.03
N ARG A 53 -0.34 17.12 -7.03
CA ARG A 53 -0.98 18.05 -7.97
C ARG A 53 -0.62 17.74 -9.43
N GLY A 54 0.63 17.39 -9.71
CA GLY A 54 1.08 17.00 -11.05
C GLY A 54 0.43 15.72 -11.56
N THR A 55 0.16 14.76 -10.66
CA THR A 55 -0.51 13.49 -11.00
C THR A 55 -2.03 13.62 -11.06
N LEU A 56 -2.63 14.42 -10.18
CA LEU A 56 -4.07 14.74 -10.17
C LEU A 56 -4.49 15.73 -11.26
N GLY A 57 -3.55 16.53 -11.79
CA GLY A 57 -3.79 17.47 -12.89
C GLY A 57 -4.31 16.80 -14.18
N GLY A 58 -4.32 15.46 -14.25
CA GLY A 58 -4.93 14.68 -15.34
C GLY A 58 -6.14 13.83 -14.95
N SER A 59 -6.66 13.89 -13.72
CA SER A 59 -7.70 12.97 -13.23
C SER A 59 -8.98 13.67 -12.79
N GLU A 60 -9.82 14.08 -13.74
CA GLU A 60 -11.07 14.81 -13.45
C GLU A 60 -12.20 13.94 -12.86
N LYS A 61 -11.96 12.69 -12.43
CA LYS A 61 -13.06 11.76 -12.06
C LYS A 61 -12.86 10.76 -10.91
N ILE A 62 -11.80 10.85 -10.09
CA ILE A 62 -11.50 9.76 -9.12
C ILE A 62 -11.67 10.18 -7.64
N LEU A 63 -11.96 11.45 -7.36
CA LEU A 63 -11.86 11.97 -5.99
C LEU A 63 -12.96 11.50 -5.02
N GLU A 64 -14.15 11.13 -5.51
CA GLU A 64 -15.28 10.76 -4.62
C GLU A 64 -15.20 9.33 -4.05
N GLN A 65 -14.43 8.41 -4.64
CA GLN A 65 -14.41 6.99 -4.21
C GLN A 65 -13.29 6.61 -3.24
N VAL A 66 -12.29 7.47 -3.03
CA VAL A 66 -11.07 7.09 -2.29
C VAL A 66 -11.21 7.29 -0.76
N VAL A 67 -12.06 8.21 -0.32
CA VAL A 67 -12.09 8.67 1.08
C VAL A 67 -12.74 7.67 2.05
N ALA A 68 -13.61 6.78 1.58
CA ALA A 68 -14.41 5.91 2.46
C ALA A 68 -13.67 4.66 3.02
N VAL A 69 -12.45 4.35 2.57
CA VAL A 69 -11.75 3.08 2.89
C VAL A 69 -10.52 3.29 3.79
N ALA A 70 -10.17 4.53 4.14
CA ALA A 70 -8.88 4.83 4.78
C ALA A 70 -8.72 4.34 6.24
N SER A 71 -9.81 4.16 6.98
CA SER A 71 -9.73 3.95 8.45
C SER A 71 -10.01 2.52 8.92
N GLY A 72 -10.16 1.57 7.98
CA GLY A 72 -10.38 0.17 8.33
C GLY A 72 -9.07 -0.57 8.71
N PRO A 73 -9.12 -1.62 9.54
CA PRO A 73 -7.97 -2.49 9.80
C PRO A 73 -7.45 -3.20 8.53
N GLU A 74 -8.26 -3.28 7.47
CA GLU A 74 -7.83 -3.70 6.14
C GLU A 74 -6.97 -2.64 5.44
N SER A 75 -7.31 -1.36 5.60
CA SER A 75 -6.57 -0.22 5.04
C SER A 75 -5.17 -0.13 5.63
N ILE A 76 -5.06 -0.25 6.95
CA ILE A 76 -3.76 -0.26 7.66
C ILE A 76 -2.89 -1.42 7.15
N ARG A 77 -3.47 -2.61 6.98
CA ARG A 77 -2.76 -3.78 6.43
C ARG A 77 -2.33 -3.54 4.98
N ALA A 78 -3.20 -2.97 4.15
CA ALA A 78 -2.90 -2.63 2.77
C ALA A 78 -1.76 -1.60 2.68
N THR A 79 -1.80 -0.53 3.47
CA THR A 79 -0.72 0.47 3.55
C THR A 79 0.59 -0.15 4.00
N ARG A 80 0.57 -1.01 5.02
CA ARG A 80 1.78 -1.71 5.47
C ARG A 80 2.36 -2.60 4.39
N ASN A 81 1.52 -3.36 3.69
CA ASN A 81 1.95 -4.21 2.58
C ASN A 81 2.52 -3.37 1.44
N LEU A 82 1.89 -2.25 1.11
CA LEU A 82 2.38 -1.32 0.08
C LEU A 82 3.76 -0.76 0.46
N LEU A 83 3.95 -0.31 1.70
CA LEU A 83 5.24 0.18 2.17
C LEU A 83 6.31 -0.91 2.08
N LEU A 84 6.00 -2.13 2.51
CA LEU A 84 6.91 -3.27 2.38
C LEU A 84 7.27 -3.56 0.91
N LEU A 85 6.33 -3.45 -0.02
CA LEU A 85 6.59 -3.61 -1.46
C LEU A 85 7.50 -2.51 -2.01
N VAL A 86 7.27 -1.25 -1.62
CA VAL A 86 8.13 -0.12 -2.03
C VAL A 86 9.55 -0.31 -1.51
N THR A 87 9.70 -0.70 -0.24
CA THR A 87 11.01 -0.99 0.35
C THR A 87 11.67 -2.18 -0.34
N ALA A 88 10.95 -3.28 -0.54
CA ALA A 88 11.48 -4.46 -1.23
C ALA A 88 11.94 -4.14 -2.66
N LEU A 89 11.19 -3.28 -3.38
CA LEU A 89 11.58 -2.82 -4.72
C LEU A 89 12.85 -1.96 -4.68
N GLY A 90 13.01 -1.12 -3.65
CA GLY A 90 14.21 -0.32 -3.43
C GLY A 90 15.45 -1.12 -3.02
N GLU A 91 15.28 -2.30 -2.43
CA GLU A 91 16.37 -3.21 -2.06
C GLU A 91 16.90 -4.03 -3.25
N ILE A 92 16.19 -4.07 -4.38
CA ILE A 92 16.64 -4.78 -5.58
C ILE A 92 17.85 -4.06 -6.19
N ASP A 93 18.92 -4.81 -6.46
CA ASP A 93 20.09 -4.30 -7.17
C ASP A 93 19.70 -3.73 -8.54
N PRO A 94 20.01 -2.45 -8.83
CA PRO A 94 19.73 -1.82 -10.12
C PRO A 94 20.28 -2.59 -11.33
N ALA A 95 21.41 -3.29 -11.18
CA ALA A 95 21.99 -4.11 -12.24
C ALA A 95 21.07 -5.29 -12.61
N LEU A 96 20.54 -5.99 -11.59
CA LEU A 96 19.60 -7.09 -11.77
C LEU A 96 18.28 -6.61 -12.40
N LEU A 97 17.79 -5.45 -11.98
CA LEU A 97 16.59 -4.85 -12.55
C LEU A 97 16.81 -4.48 -14.04
N SER A 98 17.98 -3.91 -14.36
CA SER A 98 18.38 -3.62 -15.75
C SER A 98 18.43 -4.89 -16.61
N ASP A 99 19.00 -5.96 -16.08
CA ASP A 99 19.11 -7.22 -16.82
C ASP A 99 17.75 -7.86 -17.04
N LEU A 100 16.87 -7.81 -16.02
CA LEU A 100 15.50 -8.30 -16.12
C LEU A 100 14.68 -7.52 -17.17
N THR A 101 14.76 -6.18 -17.14
CA THR A 101 14.04 -5.32 -18.10
C THR A 101 14.53 -5.51 -19.54
N LYS A 102 15.78 -5.94 -19.74
CA LYS A 102 16.31 -6.34 -21.06
C LYS A 102 15.93 -7.78 -21.43
N ALA A 103 15.81 -8.68 -20.47
CA ALA A 103 15.49 -10.08 -20.69
C ALA A 103 14.03 -10.29 -21.08
N ILE A 104 13.09 -9.55 -20.46
CA ILE A 104 11.65 -9.71 -20.71
C ILE A 104 11.29 -9.46 -22.19
N PRO A 105 11.66 -8.34 -22.84
CA PRO A 105 11.36 -8.13 -24.25
C PRO A 105 12.01 -9.18 -25.14
N LYS A 106 13.25 -9.59 -24.84
CA LYS A 106 13.95 -10.64 -25.61
C LYS A 106 13.23 -11.98 -25.51
N ALA A 107 12.74 -12.35 -24.33
CA ALA A 107 11.96 -13.57 -24.12
C ALA A 107 10.62 -13.52 -24.85
N LEU A 108 9.92 -12.39 -24.82
CA LEU A 108 8.66 -12.19 -25.54
C LEU A 108 8.86 -12.19 -27.06
N VAL A 109 9.93 -11.58 -27.56
CA VAL A 109 10.30 -11.61 -28.98
C VAL A 109 10.64 -13.03 -29.41
N GLN A 110 11.41 -13.79 -28.62
CA GLN A 110 11.69 -15.20 -28.92
C GLN A 110 10.43 -16.07 -28.91
N ALA A 111 9.55 -15.87 -27.93
CA ALA A 111 8.28 -16.58 -27.84
C ALA A 111 7.34 -16.30 -29.02
N ASN A 112 7.38 -15.07 -29.57
CA ASN A 112 6.58 -14.67 -30.73
C ASN A 112 7.24 -14.96 -32.08
N ALA A 113 8.59 -15.00 -32.15
CA ALA A 113 9.36 -15.23 -33.38
C ALA A 113 9.48 -16.71 -33.74
N GLU A 114 9.39 -17.62 -32.75
CA GLU A 114 9.15 -19.04 -33.02
C GLU A 114 7.69 -19.20 -33.46
N GLU A 115 7.43 -19.00 -34.75
CA GLU A 115 6.14 -19.23 -35.43
C GLU A 115 5.34 -20.34 -34.76
N SER A 116 4.32 -19.99 -33.96
CA SER A 116 3.11 -20.71 -33.52
C SER A 116 3.09 -22.26 -33.51
N LYS A 117 4.24 -22.93 -33.47
CA LYS A 117 4.43 -24.37 -33.51
C LYS A 117 5.02 -24.74 -32.15
N PRO A 118 4.33 -25.61 -31.40
CA PRO A 118 4.81 -26.01 -30.09
C PRO A 118 6.21 -26.60 -30.21
N PRO A 119 7.11 -26.31 -29.24
CA PRO A 119 8.45 -26.87 -29.24
C PRO A 119 8.37 -28.39 -29.24
N GLY A 120 9.11 -29.04 -30.14
CA GLY A 120 9.17 -30.50 -30.20
C GLY A 120 9.75 -31.09 -28.90
N LEU A 121 9.37 -32.33 -28.58
CA LEU A 121 9.81 -33.04 -27.36
C LEU A 121 11.34 -33.05 -27.20
N PHE A 122 12.09 -33.17 -28.31
CA PHE A 122 13.55 -33.11 -28.30
C PHE A 122 14.09 -31.74 -27.89
N LYS A 123 13.43 -30.66 -28.33
CA LYS A 123 13.80 -29.29 -27.97
C LYS A 123 13.56 -29.00 -26.50
N LEU A 124 12.45 -29.49 -25.94
CA LEU A 124 12.17 -29.41 -24.49
C LEU A 124 13.25 -30.14 -23.68
N MET A 125 13.65 -31.34 -24.12
CA MET A 125 14.71 -32.10 -23.46
C MET A 125 16.07 -31.38 -23.54
N ALA A 126 16.40 -30.80 -24.70
CA ALA A 126 17.62 -30.00 -24.86
C ALA A 126 17.61 -28.76 -23.96
N THR A 127 16.47 -28.08 -23.81
CA THR A 127 16.31 -26.94 -22.90
C THR A 127 16.54 -27.34 -21.45
N PHE A 128 16.04 -28.50 -21.02
CA PHE A 128 16.29 -29.00 -19.66
C PHE A 128 17.78 -29.21 -19.36
N TRP A 129 18.55 -29.62 -20.38
CA TRP A 129 20.00 -29.80 -20.28
C TRP A 129 20.81 -28.51 -20.51
N ASN A 130 20.15 -27.42 -20.90
CA ASN A 130 20.81 -26.13 -21.10
C ASN A 130 21.41 -25.62 -19.77
N LYS A 131 22.63 -25.09 -19.84
CA LYS A 131 23.35 -24.50 -18.69
C LYS A 131 22.58 -23.32 -18.10
N ASP A 132 21.96 -22.49 -18.95
CA ASP A 132 21.24 -21.29 -18.50
C ASP A 132 19.93 -21.64 -17.80
N PHE A 133 19.20 -22.64 -18.31
CA PHE A 133 18.02 -23.18 -17.65
C PHE A 133 18.36 -23.77 -16.28
N ARG A 134 19.41 -24.60 -16.19
CA ARG A 134 19.88 -25.16 -14.92
C ARG A 134 20.33 -24.08 -13.94
N ARG A 135 20.97 -23.01 -14.42
CA ARG A 135 21.37 -21.87 -13.59
C ARG A 135 20.17 -21.10 -13.04
N GLY A 136 19.15 -20.86 -13.88
CA GLY A 136 17.89 -20.25 -13.43
C GLY A 136 17.15 -21.12 -12.41
N LEU A 137 17.10 -22.43 -12.64
CA LEU A 137 16.48 -23.38 -11.71
C LEU A 137 17.20 -23.43 -10.37
N ALA A 138 18.53 -23.40 -10.36
CA ALA A 138 19.33 -23.32 -9.13
C ALA A 138 19.03 -22.03 -8.35
N ALA A 139 18.99 -20.88 -9.01
CA ALA A 139 18.66 -19.61 -8.36
C ALA A 139 17.24 -19.60 -7.77
N PHE A 140 16.27 -20.18 -8.48
CA PHE A 140 14.90 -20.33 -7.96
C PHE A 140 14.84 -21.28 -6.76
N ASN A 141 15.59 -22.38 -6.81
CA ASN A 141 15.70 -23.29 -5.67
C ASN A 141 16.32 -22.61 -4.44
N ASP A 142 17.38 -21.84 -4.62
CA ASP A 142 18.03 -21.10 -3.52
C ASP A 142 17.08 -20.07 -2.90
N LEU A 143 16.28 -19.38 -3.72
CA LEU A 143 15.21 -18.49 -3.26
C LEU A 143 14.20 -19.25 -2.40
N LEU A 144 13.74 -20.43 -2.84
CA LEU A 144 12.80 -21.26 -2.08
C LEU A 144 13.40 -21.73 -0.74
N VAL A 145 14.69 -22.10 -0.71
CA VAL A 145 15.39 -22.52 0.51
C VAL A 145 15.50 -21.36 1.51
N VAL A 146 15.84 -20.15 1.06
CA VAL A 146 15.86 -18.95 1.92
C VAL A 146 14.46 -18.66 2.46
N PHE A 147 13.45 -18.66 1.59
CA PHE A 147 12.07 -18.40 1.97
C PHE A 147 11.56 -19.43 3.01
N GLY A 148 11.82 -20.72 2.79
CA GLY A 148 11.46 -21.79 3.71
C GLY A 148 12.09 -21.63 5.09
N ARG A 149 13.38 -21.27 5.16
CA ARG A 149 14.07 -21.00 6.44
C ARG A 149 13.40 -19.87 7.23
N ASN A 150 13.02 -18.78 6.56
CA ASN A 150 12.35 -17.65 7.20
C ASN A 150 10.97 -18.04 7.76
N LEU A 151 10.24 -18.96 7.12
CA LEU A 151 8.98 -19.49 7.64
C LEU A 151 9.18 -20.31 8.92
N THR A 152 10.22 -21.16 8.96
CA THR A 152 10.56 -21.95 10.15
C THR A 152 11.02 -21.09 11.31
N GLU A 153 11.85 -20.07 11.04
CA GLU A 153 12.32 -19.13 12.07
C GLU A 153 11.15 -18.36 12.70
N LYS A 154 10.19 -17.92 11.88
CA LYS A 154 8.98 -17.27 12.38
C LYS A 154 8.16 -18.20 13.27
N ALA A 155 7.96 -19.45 12.84
CA ALA A 155 7.23 -20.46 13.62
C ALA A 155 7.92 -20.83 14.95
N ALA A 156 9.24 -20.69 15.04
CA ALA A 156 10.00 -20.90 16.27
C ALA A 156 9.96 -19.70 17.24
N ARG A 157 9.77 -18.48 16.72
CA ARG A 157 9.70 -17.25 17.51
C ARG A 157 8.32 -17.02 18.16
N ASP A 158 7.27 -17.62 17.58
CA ASP A 158 5.88 -17.53 18.04
C ASP A 158 5.46 -18.69 19.01
N ARG A 159 6.42 -19.51 19.48
CA ARG A 159 6.22 -20.57 20.50
C ARG A 159 6.90 -20.19 21.81
#